data_AF-A0AAU6QS37-F1
#
_entry.id   AF-A0AAU6QS37-F1
#
_cell.length_a   1.000
_cell.length_b   1.000
_cell.length_c   1.000
_cell.angle_alpha   90.00
_cell.angle_beta   90.00
_cell.angle_gamma   90.00
#
_symmetry.space_group_name_H-M   'P 1'
#
loop_
_entity.id
_entity.type
_entity.pdbx_description
1 polymer ?
#
loop_
_entity_poly.entity_id
_entity_poly.type
_entity_poly.pdbx_seq_one_letter_code
_entity_poly.pdbx_strand_id
1 'polypeptide(L)'
;MGRKKLTAVRRTAQELGWLDPARQLPQDPVTAGQFGRTLHLPSTCMSTFETFREQISGWFEADVQGTTIHCALKRNHGYTGRYSAVRRFLKHLAVERGVTATTILDFPPADAAQVDFGAGPALGHESGHTLKTWFFVMKLCWSRHQYVELVFDQTVKT
;
A
#
# COMPACT_ATOMS: atom_id res chain seq x y z
N MET A 1 7.88 -15.27 5.02
CA MET A 1 7.96 -15.71 6.43
C MET A 1 9.22 -16.56 6.60
N GLY A 2 10.05 -16.34 7.63
CA GLY A 2 11.30 -17.09 7.78
C GLY A 2 11.10 -18.50 8.39
N ARG A 3 11.99 -19.45 8.09
CA ARG A 3 11.93 -20.87 8.53
C ARG A 3 11.67 -21.02 10.03
N LYS A 4 12.37 -20.25 10.88
CA LYS A 4 12.18 -20.28 12.35
C LYS A 4 10.76 -19.90 12.79
N LYS A 5 10.12 -18.94 12.11
CA LYS A 5 8.74 -18.54 12.40
C LYS A 5 7.74 -19.61 11.98
N LEU A 6 7.98 -20.26 10.83
CA LEU A 6 7.16 -21.39 10.40
C LEU A 6 7.23 -22.56 11.38
N THR A 7 8.42 -22.86 11.92
CA THR A 7 8.57 -23.89 12.96
C THR A 7 7.77 -23.55 14.21
N ALA A 8 7.80 -22.30 14.66
CA ALA A 8 7.03 -21.85 15.83
C ALA A 8 5.51 -21.94 15.59
N VAL A 9 5.02 -21.45 14.44
CA VAL A 9 3.61 -21.55 14.06
C VAL A 9 3.16 -23.01 13.96
N ARG A 10 3.99 -23.88 13.34
CA ARG A 10 3.68 -25.31 13.22
C ARG A 10 3.58 -25.98 14.60
N ARG A 11 4.48 -25.67 15.53
CA ARG A 11 4.44 -26.21 16.90
C ARG A 11 3.13 -25.80 17.59
N THR A 12 2.78 -24.52 17.56
CA THR A 12 1.53 -24.02 18.17
C THR A 12 0.29 -24.64 17.51
N ALA A 13 0.29 -24.81 16.18
CA ALA A 13 -0.80 -25.48 15.48
C ALA A 13 -0.90 -26.98 15.84
N GLN A 14 0.22 -27.65 16.14
CA GLN A 14 0.22 -29.03 16.63
C GLN A 14 -0.31 -29.13 18.06
N GLU A 15 0.12 -28.23 18.96
CA GLU A 15 -0.36 -28.17 20.36
C GLU A 15 -1.88 -27.96 20.43
N LEU A 16 -2.42 -27.13 19.54
CA LEU A 16 -3.86 -26.85 19.45
C LEU A 16 -4.64 -27.91 18.65
N GLY A 17 -3.95 -28.90 18.08
CA GLY A 17 -4.55 -29.95 17.26
C GLY A 17 -5.15 -29.46 15.95
N TRP A 18 -4.69 -28.31 15.43
CA TRP A 18 -5.15 -27.72 14.17
C TRP A 18 -4.55 -28.37 12.93
N LEU A 19 -3.55 -29.23 13.12
CA LEU A 19 -2.96 -30.03 12.02
C LEU A 19 -3.56 -31.44 11.91
N ASP A 20 -4.55 -31.78 12.75
CA ASP A 20 -5.26 -33.04 12.67
C ASP A 20 -6.33 -32.99 11.56
N PRO A 21 -6.23 -33.80 10.50
CA PRO A 21 -7.21 -33.81 9.42
C PRO A 21 -8.62 -34.27 9.85
N ALA A 22 -8.76 -34.93 11.00
CA ALA A 22 -10.06 -35.31 11.55
C ALA A 22 -10.79 -34.15 12.25
N ARG A 23 -10.11 -33.02 12.45
CA ARG A 23 -10.65 -31.86 13.17
C ARG A 23 -10.97 -30.72 12.19
N GLN A 24 -12.08 -30.04 12.42
CA GLN A 24 -12.39 -28.83 11.67
C GLN A 24 -11.35 -27.75 11.97
N LEU A 25 -10.85 -27.11 10.91
CA LEU A 25 -9.93 -25.98 11.02
C LEU A 25 -10.60 -24.85 11.82
N PRO A 26 -9.84 -24.13 12.67
CA PRO A 26 -10.36 -22.98 13.40
C PRO A 26 -10.84 -21.89 12.44
N GLN A 27 -11.85 -21.14 12.86
CA GLN A 27 -12.29 -19.96 12.12
C GLN A 27 -11.24 -18.84 12.22
N ASP A 28 -11.16 -17.99 11.19
CA ASP A 28 -10.25 -16.84 11.10
C ASP A 28 -10.09 -16.01 12.38
N PRO A 29 -11.15 -15.63 13.14
CA PRO A 29 -10.97 -14.87 14.38
C PRO A 29 -10.18 -15.63 15.45
N VAL A 30 -10.28 -16.95 15.51
CA VAL A 30 -9.55 -17.79 16.47
C VAL A 30 -8.07 -17.86 16.09
N THR A 31 -7.78 -18.03 14.80
CA THR A 31 -6.41 -18.00 14.28
C THR A 31 -5.77 -16.62 14.47
N ALA A 32 -6.53 -15.56 14.23
CA ALA A 32 -6.09 -14.18 14.44
C ALA A 32 -5.87 -13.86 15.93
N GLY A 33 -6.65 -14.42 16.85
CA GLY A 33 -6.40 -14.29 18.29
C GLY A 33 -5.09 -14.95 18.73
N GLN A 34 -4.76 -16.12 18.17
CA GLN A 34 -3.58 -16.90 18.56
C GLN A 34 -2.27 -16.38 17.95
N PHE A 35 -2.31 -15.95 16.69
CA PHE A 35 -1.12 -15.46 15.95
C PHE A 35 -1.14 -13.96 15.71
N GLY A 36 -2.16 -13.28 16.22
CA GLY A 36 -2.28 -11.84 16.18
C GLY A 36 -1.03 -11.23 16.77
N ARG A 37 -0.45 -10.27 16.04
CA ARG A 37 0.61 -9.46 16.60
C ARG A 37 0.03 -8.65 17.75
N THR A 38 0.37 -9.01 18.98
CA THR A 38 0.39 -8.02 20.05
C THR A 38 1.46 -7.01 19.64
N LEU A 39 1.04 -5.83 19.20
CA LEU A 39 1.93 -4.68 19.06
C LEU A 39 2.27 -4.20 20.46
N HIS A 40 2.97 -5.02 21.25
CA HIS A 40 3.48 -4.56 22.54
C HIS A 40 4.69 -3.68 22.25
N LEU A 41 4.41 -2.39 22.06
CA LEU A 41 5.43 -1.36 22.05
C LEU A 41 6.05 -1.34 23.47
N PRO A 42 7.39 -1.32 23.60
CA PRO A 42 8.05 -1.14 24.89
C PRO A 42 7.56 0.18 25.53
N SER A 43 7.36 0.21 26.86
CA SER A 43 6.99 1.44 27.58
C SER A 43 8.07 2.54 27.50
N THR A 44 9.31 2.17 27.18
CA THR A 44 10.40 3.09 26.80
C THR A 44 10.14 3.83 25.47
N CYS A 45 9.07 3.48 24.76
CA CYS A 45 8.54 4.22 23.61
C CYS A 45 7.41 5.18 24.00
N MET A 46 7.47 5.81 25.18
CA MET A 46 6.77 7.09 25.40
C MET A 46 7.40 8.09 24.43
N SER A 47 6.84 8.17 23.23
CA SER A 47 7.35 9.02 22.16
C SER A 47 7.22 10.46 22.65
N THR A 48 8.26 11.28 22.44
CA THR A 48 8.19 12.74 22.67
C THR A 48 6.98 13.39 21.96
N PHE A 49 6.37 12.68 21.01
CA PHE A 49 5.18 13.11 20.30
C PHE A 49 3.87 12.75 20.98
N GLU A 50 3.83 12.05 22.12
CA GLU A 50 2.55 11.77 22.79
C GLU A 50 1.86 13.07 23.21
N THR A 51 2.62 14.04 23.71
CA THR A 51 2.15 15.41 23.99
C THR A 51 1.62 16.14 22.75
N PHE A 52 2.13 15.80 21.57
CA PHE A 52 1.77 16.44 20.30
C PHE A 52 0.89 15.54 19.43
N ARG A 53 0.41 14.39 19.95
CA ARG A 53 -0.24 13.35 19.14
C ARG A 53 -1.46 13.91 18.44
N GLU A 54 -2.34 14.61 19.16
CA GLU A 54 -3.55 15.20 18.61
C GLU A 54 -3.24 16.21 17.49
N GLN A 55 -2.29 17.11 17.73
CA GLN A 55 -1.93 18.14 16.76
C GLN A 55 -1.29 17.55 15.50
N ILE A 56 -0.35 16.61 15.66
CA ILE A 56 0.30 15.94 14.53
C ILE A 56 -0.71 15.08 13.77
N SER A 57 -1.66 14.45 14.46
CA SER A 57 -2.73 13.68 13.82
C SER A 57 -3.65 14.60 13.00
N GLY A 58 -4.00 15.78 13.53
CA GLY A 58 -4.78 16.78 12.78
C GLY A 58 -4.06 17.27 11.52
N TRP A 59 -2.75 17.53 11.60
CA TRP A 59 -1.96 17.87 10.42
C TRP A 59 -1.81 16.71 9.45
N PHE A 60 -1.72 15.48 9.95
CA PHE A 60 -1.64 14.29 9.12
C PHE A 60 -2.95 14.04 8.34
N GLU A 61 -4.10 14.21 8.97
CA GLU A 61 -5.40 14.12 8.28
C GLU A 61 -5.61 15.23 7.25
N ALA A 62 -5.02 16.42 7.47
CA ALA A 62 -4.96 17.51 6.51
C ALA A 62 -3.90 17.32 5.40
N ASP A 63 -3.27 16.14 5.32
CA ASP A 63 -2.23 15.78 4.34
C ASP A 63 -1.02 16.73 4.32
N VAL A 64 -0.68 17.31 5.48
CA VAL A 64 0.48 18.20 5.62
C VAL A 64 1.76 17.37 5.49
N GLN A 65 2.68 17.85 4.65
CA GLN A 65 3.98 17.20 4.46
C GLN A 65 4.75 17.04 5.78
N GLY A 66 5.33 15.86 6.00
CA GLY A 66 6.04 15.55 7.24
C GLY A 66 7.23 16.46 7.54
N THR A 67 7.88 17.02 6.51
CA THR A 67 8.93 18.04 6.65
C THR A 67 8.38 19.33 7.24
N THR A 68 7.21 19.78 6.77
CA THR A 68 6.49 20.93 7.32
C THR A 68 6.08 20.71 8.76
N ILE A 69 5.56 19.52 9.08
CA ILE A 69 5.24 19.13 10.47
C ILE A 69 6.49 19.24 11.36
N HIS A 70 7.64 18.72 10.91
CA HIS A 70 8.89 18.80 11.69
C HIS A 70 9.37 20.24 11.91
N CYS A 71 9.28 21.09 10.88
CA CYS A 71 9.61 22.51 11.00
C CYS A 71 8.66 23.24 11.96
N ALA A 72 7.36 22.97 11.89
CA ALA A 72 6.36 23.55 12.79
C ALA A 72 6.59 23.13 14.25
N LEU A 73 6.90 21.86 14.50
CA LEU A 73 7.24 21.36 15.83
C LEU A 73 8.51 22.02 16.39
N LYS A 74 9.53 22.24 15.54
CA LYS A 74 10.74 22.98 15.94
C LYS A 74 10.45 24.43 16.30
N ARG A 75 9.72 25.13 15.43
CA ARG A 75 9.46 26.56 15.54
C ARG A 75 8.52 26.91 16.69
N ASN A 76 7.42 26.17 16.83
CA ASN A 76 6.33 26.53 17.73
C ASN A 76 6.41 25.81 19.08
N HIS A 77 7.09 24.66 19.13
CA HIS A 77 7.10 23.77 20.29
C HIS A 77 8.50 23.39 20.77
N GLY A 78 9.56 23.99 20.20
CA GLY A 78 10.93 23.75 20.63
C GLY A 78 11.41 22.30 20.43
N TYR A 79 10.80 21.55 19.51
CA TYR A 79 11.13 20.14 19.32
C TYR A 79 12.58 19.93 18.85
N THR A 80 13.38 19.22 19.66
CA THR A 80 14.82 19.01 19.39
C THR A 80 15.14 17.70 18.64
N GLY A 81 14.15 16.84 18.44
CA GLY A 81 14.36 15.54 17.83
C GLY A 81 14.56 15.57 16.30
N ARG A 82 15.02 14.44 15.77
CA ARG A 82 15.31 14.26 14.33
C ARG A 82 14.03 14.04 13.52
N TYR A 83 14.03 14.46 12.26
CA TYR A 83 12.94 14.21 11.32
C TYR A 83 12.56 12.72 11.20
N SER A 84 13.52 11.81 11.35
CA SER A 84 13.27 10.36 11.31
C SER A 84 12.28 9.88 12.39
N ALA A 85 12.21 10.58 13.52
CA ALA A 85 11.24 10.29 14.57
C ALA A 85 9.82 10.70 14.13
N VAL A 86 9.65 11.90 13.54
CA VAL A 86 8.39 12.37 12.93
C VAL A 86 7.94 11.40 11.84
N ARG A 87 8.83 11.04 10.92
CA ARG A 87 8.53 10.10 9.82
C ARG A 87 8.05 8.75 10.34
N ARG A 88 8.66 8.22 11.41
CA ARG A 88 8.23 6.96 12.02
C ARG A 88 6.83 7.10 12.63
N PHE A 89 6.56 8.20 13.31
CA PHE A 89 5.25 8.48 13.91
C PHE A 89 4.15 8.62 12.84
N LEU A 90 4.38 9.39 11.77
CA LEU A 90 3.44 9.50 10.66
C LEU A 90 3.17 8.15 9.97
N LYS A 91 4.18 7.27 9.89
CA LYS A 91 4.00 5.91 9.37
C LYS A 91 3.10 5.07 10.27
N HIS A 92 3.16 5.26 11.60
CA HIS A 92 2.22 4.60 12.51
C HIS A 92 0.79 5.12 12.30
N LEU A 93 0.60 6.43 12.20
CA LEU A 93 -0.70 7.03 11.89
C LEU A 93 -1.27 6.53 10.56
N ALA A 94 -0.43 6.40 9.52
CA ALA A 94 -0.86 5.85 8.23
C ALA A 94 -1.33 4.40 8.30
N VAL A 95 -0.75 3.60 9.22
CA VAL A 95 -1.21 2.22 9.47
C VAL A 95 -2.51 2.23 10.28
N GLU A 96 -2.62 3.10 11.30
CA GLU A 96 -3.83 3.28 12.12
C GLU A 96 -5.04 3.76 11.27
N ARG A 97 -4.81 4.71 10.35
CA ARG A 97 -5.82 5.20 9.39
C ARG A 97 -6.38 4.09 8.49
N GLY A 98 -5.64 2.99 8.36
CA GLY A 98 -5.95 1.89 7.46
C GLY A 98 -5.64 2.26 6.01
N VAL A 99 -5.47 1.23 5.18
CA VAL A 99 -5.47 1.42 3.72
C VAL A 99 -6.94 1.45 3.31
N THR A 100 -7.35 2.46 2.53
CA THR A 100 -8.68 2.46 1.88
C THR A 100 -8.83 1.12 1.19
N ALA A 101 -9.83 0.33 1.63
CA ALA A 101 -10.04 -1.01 1.13
C ALA A 101 -10.08 -0.97 -0.40
N THR A 102 -9.06 -1.52 -1.06
CA THR A 102 -9.10 -1.66 -2.50
C THR A 102 -10.09 -2.76 -2.79
N THR A 103 -11.17 -2.43 -3.49
CA THR A 103 -12.14 -3.42 -3.95
C THR A 103 -11.43 -4.32 -4.96
N ILE A 104 -11.34 -5.61 -4.65
CA ILE A 104 -10.87 -6.60 -5.61
C ILE A 104 -12.00 -6.76 -6.63
N LEU A 105 -11.73 -6.37 -7.87
CA LEU A 105 -12.64 -6.61 -8.98
C LEU A 105 -12.30 -7.98 -9.57
N ASP A 106 -13.28 -8.88 -9.60
CA ASP A 106 -13.16 -10.21 -10.20
C ASP A 106 -13.99 -10.27 -11.49
N PHE A 107 -13.40 -10.83 -12.55
CA PHE A 107 -13.99 -10.88 -13.89
C PHE A 107 -13.70 -12.24 -14.52
N PRO A 108 -14.66 -12.87 -15.21
CA PRO A 108 -14.37 -14.02 -16.05
C PRO A 108 -13.31 -13.72 -17.14
N PRO A 109 -12.64 -14.76 -17.68
CA PRO A 109 -11.80 -14.59 -18.86
C PRO A 109 -12.56 -13.88 -20.00
N ALA A 110 -11.91 -12.89 -20.62
CA ALA A 110 -12.44 -12.07 -21.71
C ALA A 110 -13.65 -11.17 -21.40
N ASP A 111 -14.10 -11.08 -20.15
CA ASP A 111 -15.25 -10.25 -19.76
C ASP A 111 -14.89 -8.75 -19.64
N ALA A 112 -13.71 -8.45 -19.12
CA ALA A 112 -13.25 -7.07 -18.94
C ALA A 112 -11.76 -6.88 -19.25
N ALA A 113 -11.43 -5.67 -19.71
CA ALA A 113 -10.06 -5.20 -19.89
C ALA A 113 -9.90 -3.76 -19.38
N GLN A 114 -8.71 -3.46 -18.89
CA GLN A 114 -8.28 -2.11 -18.55
C GLN A 114 -7.55 -1.52 -19.76
N VAL A 115 -7.98 -0.34 -20.20
CA VAL A 115 -7.38 0.38 -21.33
C VAL A 115 -6.77 1.68 -20.84
N ASP A 116 -5.56 1.98 -21.31
CA ASP A 116 -4.82 3.21 -21.00
C ASP A 116 -3.98 3.65 -22.22
N PHE A 117 -3.53 4.90 -22.22
CA PHE A 117 -2.62 5.46 -23.21
C PHE A 117 -1.34 5.99 -22.55
N GLY A 118 -0.20 5.45 -22.95
CA GLY A 118 1.12 5.97 -22.59
C GLY A 118 1.67 6.91 -23.66
N ALA A 119 2.45 7.92 -23.26
CA ALA A 119 3.17 8.74 -24.24
C ALA A 119 4.19 7.87 -25.01
N GLY A 120 4.11 7.90 -26.34
CA GLY A 120 5.03 7.21 -27.25
C GLY A 120 6.16 8.13 -27.74
N PRO A 121 7.14 7.58 -28.47
CA PRO A 121 8.22 8.37 -29.07
C PRO A 121 7.69 9.32 -30.15
N ALA A 122 8.33 10.48 -30.29
CA ALA A 122 8.04 11.36 -31.41
C ALA A 122 8.71 10.78 -32.67
N LEU A 123 7.93 10.50 -33.72
CA LEU A 123 8.45 9.92 -34.97
C LEU A 123 8.65 11.00 -36.03
N GLY A 124 9.74 10.95 -36.78
CA GLY A 124 9.96 11.83 -37.92
C GLY A 124 9.13 11.39 -39.13
N HIS A 125 8.44 12.32 -39.76
CA HIS A 125 7.75 12.11 -41.04
C HIS A 125 8.63 12.60 -42.20
N GLU A 126 8.52 11.96 -43.36
CA GLU A 126 9.31 12.30 -44.55
C GLU A 126 9.08 13.75 -45.04
N SER A 127 7.92 14.33 -44.71
CA SER A 127 7.62 15.75 -44.99
C SER A 127 8.31 16.74 -44.03
N GLY A 128 9.12 16.27 -43.08
CA GLY A 128 9.86 17.09 -42.14
C GLY A 128 9.11 17.47 -40.85
N HIS A 129 7.89 16.95 -40.63
CA HIS A 129 7.14 17.16 -39.40
C HIS A 129 7.35 16.01 -38.40
N THR A 130 7.18 16.31 -37.12
CA THR A 130 7.23 15.29 -36.06
C THR A 130 5.82 14.80 -35.74
N LEU A 131 5.60 13.50 -35.82
CA LEU A 131 4.38 12.82 -35.43
C LEU A 131 4.45 12.46 -33.94
N LYS A 132 3.48 12.97 -33.17
CA LYS A 132 3.26 12.51 -31.81
C LYS A 132 2.64 11.11 -31.87
N THR A 133 3.12 10.22 -31.00
CA THR A 133 2.57 8.87 -30.88
C THR A 133 2.20 8.56 -29.44
N TRP A 134 1.39 7.52 -29.28
CA TRP A 134 0.98 6.98 -28.00
C TRP A 134 1.08 5.46 -28.05
N PHE A 135 1.33 4.84 -26.91
CA PHE A 135 1.12 3.41 -26.72
C PHE A 135 -0.31 3.20 -26.24
N PHE A 136 -1.16 2.61 -27.07
CA PHE A 136 -2.40 2.00 -26.63
C PHE A 136 -2.05 0.76 -25.81
N VAL A 137 -2.47 0.71 -24.55
CA VAL A 137 -2.22 -0.42 -23.65
C VAL A 137 -3.55 -1.00 -23.22
N MET A 138 -3.78 -2.26 -23.57
CA MET A 138 -4.95 -3.01 -23.12
C MET A 138 -4.50 -4.20 -22.28
N LYS A 139 -5.08 -4.37 -21.10
CA LYS A 139 -4.77 -5.46 -20.17
C LYS A 139 -6.03 -6.20 -19.77
N LEU A 140 -6.09 -7.49 -20.08
CA LEU A 140 -7.22 -8.34 -19.67
C LEU A 140 -7.27 -8.45 -18.14
N CYS A 141 -8.44 -8.24 -17.54
CA CYS A 141 -8.57 -8.17 -16.09
C CYS A 141 -8.23 -9.50 -15.40
N TRP A 142 -8.66 -10.63 -15.98
CA TRP A 142 -8.46 -11.98 -15.43
C TRP A 142 -7.02 -12.49 -15.58
N SER A 143 -6.51 -12.59 -16.81
CA SER A 143 -5.19 -13.18 -17.08
C SER A 143 -4.03 -12.21 -16.89
N ARG A 144 -4.32 -10.91 -16.77
CA ARG A 144 -3.34 -9.82 -16.83
C ARG A 144 -2.51 -9.80 -18.12
N HIS A 145 -2.93 -10.54 -19.14
CA HIS A 145 -2.30 -10.53 -20.46
C HIS A 145 -2.43 -9.14 -21.07
N GLN A 146 -1.35 -8.65 -21.67
CA GLN A 146 -1.24 -7.28 -22.13
C GLN A 146 -1.02 -7.24 -23.63
N TYR A 147 -1.81 -6.40 -24.30
CA TYR A 147 -1.63 -5.98 -25.68
C TYR A 147 -1.14 -4.53 -25.70
N VAL A 148 -0.16 -4.23 -26.56
CA VAL A 148 0.38 -2.89 -26.72
C VAL A 148 0.53 -2.58 -28.20
N GLU A 149 0.04 -1.42 -28.62
CA GLU A 149 0.13 -0.95 -30.00
C GLU A 149 0.55 0.52 -30.03
N LEU A 150 1.37 0.88 -31.01
CA LEU A 150 1.73 2.27 -31.25
C LEU A 150 0.66 2.93 -32.13
N VAL A 151 0.05 4.01 -31.66
CA VAL A 151 -1.05 4.71 -32.32
C VAL A 151 -0.75 6.21 -32.44
N PHE A 152 -1.43 6.88 -33.39
CA PHE A 152 -1.26 8.32 -33.68
C PHE A 152 -2.40 9.18 -33.12
N ASP A 153 -3.38 8.58 -32.44
CA ASP A 153 -4.41 9.31 -31.74
C ASP A 153 -4.89 8.54 -30.50
N GLN A 154 -5.49 9.28 -29.57
CA GLN A 154 -6.07 8.77 -28.32
C GLN A 154 -7.61 8.83 -28.33
N THR A 155 -8.20 8.99 -29.52
CA THR A 155 -9.62 9.26 -29.67
C THR A 155 -10.40 7.94 -29.71
N VAL A 156 -11.23 7.72 -28.70
CA VAL A 156 -12.19 6.63 -28.71
C VAL A 156 -13.46 7.12 -29.41
N LYS A 157 -13.87 6.45 -30.50
CA LYS A 157 -15.20 6.70 -31.07
C LYS A 157 -16.25 6.32 -30.03
N THR A 158 -16.98 7.32 -29.56
CA THR A 158 -18.10 7.13 -28.62
C THR A 158 -19.34 6.67 -29.38
#